data_AF-A0A7S3RE33-F1
#
_entry.id   AF-A0A7S3RE33-F1
#
_cell.length_a   1.000
_cell.length_b   1.000
_cell.length_c   1.000
_cell.angle_alpha   90.00
_cell.angle_beta   90.00
_cell.angle_gamma   90.00
#
_symmetry.space_group_name_H-M   'P 1'
#
loop_
_entity.id
_entity.type
_entity.pdbx_description
1 polymer ?
#
loop_
_entity_poly.entity_id
_entity_poly.type
_entity_poly.pdbx_seq_one_letter_code
_entity_poly.pdbx_strand_id
1 'polypeptide(L)'
;IVVRNAGTGEADGVYKPAERLWCDHDVYQNRYGDCIISREAHKSPKTGEVKHGFVLGKDGRPLYGVKTERQAVPAGGWKVFQGHEPVPEIVLCKSWSDACQQGSWYFHHEANNAAKGDHWKV
;
A
#
# COMPACT_ATOMS: atom_id res chain seq x y z
N ILE A 1 -8.33 0.57 -4.05
CA ILE A 1 -7.14 1.40 -3.73
C ILE A 1 -6.13 1.22 -4.84
N VAL A 2 -5.40 2.27 -5.24
CA VAL A 2 -4.23 2.14 -6.12
C VAL A 2 -3.00 2.50 -5.31
N VAL A 3 -2.02 1.61 -5.31
CA VAL A 3 -0.68 1.84 -4.77
C VAL A 3 0.23 2.10 -5.96
N ARG A 4 1.01 3.17 -5.89
CA ARG A 4 1.92 3.56 -6.96
C ARG A 4 3.18 4.18 -6.40
N ASN A 5 4.24 4.20 -7.22
CA ASN A 5 5.50 4.85 -6.89
C ASN A 5 6.09 4.30 -5.58
N ALA A 6 5.90 3.02 -5.30
CA ALA A 6 6.69 2.34 -4.29
C ALA A 6 8.07 2.02 -4.88
N GLY A 7 9.14 2.25 -4.12
CA GLY A 7 10.49 1.83 -4.50
C GLY A 7 10.63 0.32 -4.73
N THR A 8 9.69 -0.46 -4.20
CA THR A 8 9.53 -1.87 -4.54
C THR A 8 8.33 -2.03 -5.49
N GLY A 9 8.59 -2.18 -6.80
CA GLY A 9 7.53 -2.26 -7.81
C GLY A 9 6.51 -3.41 -7.63
N GLU A 10 6.83 -4.43 -6.83
CA GLU A 10 5.87 -5.49 -6.46
C GLU A 10 4.73 -4.99 -5.56
N ALA A 11 4.96 -3.91 -4.82
CA ALA A 11 3.97 -3.27 -3.97
C ALA A 11 2.99 -2.40 -4.78
N ASP A 12 3.39 -1.96 -5.96
CA ASP A 12 2.53 -1.19 -6.86
C ASP A 12 1.41 -2.06 -7.44
N GLY A 13 0.22 -1.49 -7.53
CA GLY A 13 -0.92 -2.18 -8.12
C GLY A 13 -2.27 -1.68 -7.66
N VAL A 14 -3.31 -2.34 -8.16
CA VAL A 14 -4.68 -2.13 -7.74
C VAL A 14 -5.03 -3.13 -6.65
N TYR A 15 -5.53 -2.62 -5.53
CA TYR A 15 -5.87 -3.37 -4.33
C TYR A 15 -7.38 -3.37 -4.10
N LYS A 16 -7.93 -4.54 -3.82
CA LYS A 16 -9.33 -4.76 -3.43
C LYS A 16 -9.43 -5.32 -2.02
N PRO A 17 -10.55 -5.12 -1.31
CA PRO A 17 -10.83 -5.86 -0.09
C PRO A 17 -10.67 -7.36 -0.32
N ALA A 18 -9.94 -8.02 0.57
CA ALA A 18 -9.88 -9.45 0.69
C ALA A 18 -11.11 -9.93 1.47
N GLU A 19 -11.49 -11.19 1.29
CA GLU A 19 -12.57 -11.84 2.08
C GLU A 19 -12.07 -12.22 3.48
N ARG A 20 -11.34 -11.31 4.15
CA ARG A 20 -10.83 -11.48 5.50
C ARG A 20 -10.67 -10.14 6.21
N LEU A 21 -10.84 -10.17 7.52
CA LEU A 21 -10.61 -9.05 8.41
C LEU A 21 -9.33 -9.26 9.22
N TRP A 22 -8.69 -8.16 9.59
CA TRP A 22 -7.57 -8.13 10.52
C TRP A 22 -7.72 -6.92 11.44
N CYS A 23 -7.63 -7.15 12.76
CA CYS A 23 -7.95 -6.14 13.77
C CYS A 23 -9.32 -5.47 13.52
N ASP A 24 -10.35 -6.26 13.17
CA ASP A 24 -11.72 -5.82 12.84
C ASP A 24 -11.84 -4.87 11.64
N HIS A 25 -10.84 -4.86 10.73
CA HIS A 25 -10.81 -4.01 9.55
C HIS A 25 -10.54 -4.82 8.28
N ASP A 26 -11.00 -4.31 7.14
CA ASP A 26 -10.73 -4.92 5.83
C ASP A 26 -9.23 -5.00 5.58
N VAL A 27 -8.77 -6.20 5.20
CA VAL A 27 -7.47 -6.37 4.56
C VAL A 27 -7.65 -6.10 3.08
N TYR A 28 -6.76 -5.31 2.48
CA TYR A 28 -6.74 -5.14 1.03
C TYR A 28 -5.61 -5.97 0.45
N GLN A 29 -5.83 -6.61 -0.70
CA GLN A 29 -4.80 -7.38 -1.39
C GLN A 29 -4.67 -6.92 -2.84
N ASN A 30 -3.45 -6.93 -3.37
CA ASN A 30 -3.22 -6.69 -4.78
C ASN A 30 -3.82 -7.82 -5.64
N ARG A 31 -3.79 -7.65 -6.97
CA ARG A 31 -4.31 -8.64 -7.92
C ARG A 31 -3.68 -10.04 -7.75
N TYR A 32 -2.41 -10.11 -7.36
CA TYR A 32 -1.65 -11.36 -7.28
C TYR A 32 -1.81 -12.06 -5.93
N GLY A 33 -2.22 -11.34 -4.87
CA GLY A 33 -2.40 -11.87 -3.52
C GLY A 33 -1.16 -11.76 -2.63
N ASP A 34 0.00 -11.42 -3.21
CA ASP A 34 1.29 -11.44 -2.50
C ASP A 34 1.47 -10.21 -1.59
N CYS A 35 0.94 -9.06 -2.00
CA CYS A 35 1.03 -7.82 -1.24
C CYS A 35 -0.32 -7.47 -0.61
N ILE A 36 -0.29 -7.09 0.66
CA ILE A 36 -1.48 -6.78 1.46
C ILE A 36 -1.34 -5.47 2.22
N ILE A 37 -2.45 -4.75 2.35
CA ILE A 37 -2.59 -3.62 3.27
C ILE A 37 -3.50 -4.06 4.41
N SER A 38 -3.00 -4.00 5.64
CA SER A 38 -3.73 -4.39 6.84
C SER A 38 -3.54 -3.36 7.95
N ARG A 39 -4.50 -3.27 8.86
CA ARG A 39 -4.40 -2.42 10.05
C ARG A 39 -3.69 -3.19 11.16
N GLU A 40 -2.63 -2.65 11.73
CA GLU A 40 -1.85 -3.32 12.78
C GLU A 40 -1.95 -2.59 14.11
N ALA A 41 -1.96 -3.36 15.20
CA ALA A 41 -1.89 -2.87 16.57
C ALA A 41 -0.50 -3.13 17.14
N HIS A 42 0.16 -2.07 17.61
CA HIS A 42 1.47 -2.17 18.24
C HIS A 42 1.39 -1.69 19.69
N LYS A 43 1.54 -2.63 20.62
CA LYS A 43 1.62 -2.34 22.05
C LYS A 43 3.03 -1.93 22.42
N SER A 44 3.18 -0.70 22.93
CA SER A 44 4.44 -0.21 23.47
C SER A 44 4.86 -1.04 24.69
N PRO A 45 6.03 -1.70 24.68
CA PRO A 45 6.49 -2.46 25.84
C PRO A 45 6.84 -1.56 27.03
N LYS A 46 7.18 -0.29 26.79
CA LYS A 46 7.56 0.67 27.84
C LYS A 46 6.36 1.29 28.54
N THR A 47 5.30 1.59 27.80
CA THR A 47 4.16 2.36 28.32
C THR A 47 2.87 1.55 28.41
N GLY A 48 2.83 0.35 27.84
CA GLY A 48 1.62 -0.47 27.73
C GLY A 48 0.58 0.07 26.75
N GLU A 49 0.77 1.29 26.23
CA GLU A 49 -0.12 1.96 25.28
C GLU A 49 -0.17 1.21 23.94
N VAL A 50 -1.37 0.95 23.45
CA VAL A 50 -1.60 0.36 22.12
C VAL A 50 -1.76 1.49 21.11
N LYS A 51 -0.94 1.44 20.05
CA LYS A 51 -0.98 2.36 18.92
C LYS A 51 -1.39 1.61 17.67
N HIS A 52 -2.13 2.26 16.79
CA HIS A 52 -2.54 1.65 15.54
C HIS A 52 -1.82 2.24 14.33
N GLY A 53 -1.85 1.50 13.24
CA GLY A 53 -1.37 1.94 11.95
C GLY A 53 -1.82 1.01 10.83
N PHE A 54 -1.38 1.32 9.62
CA PHE A 54 -1.50 0.40 8.49
C PHE A 54 -0.12 -0.06 8.07
N VAL A 55 -0.05 -1.30 7.60
CA VAL A 55 1.14 -1.91 7.02
C VAL A 55 0.80 -2.38 5.61
N LEU A 56 1.66 -2.02 4.67
CA LEU A 56 1.75 -2.62 3.35
C LEU A 56 2.89 -3.64 3.40
N GLY A 57 2.55 -4.92 3.32
CA GLY A 57 3.50 -6.00 3.47
C GLY A 57 3.39 -7.05 2.38
N LYS A 58 4.45 -7.83 2.23
CA LYS A 58 4.55 -8.98 1.32
C LYS A 58 5.12 -10.17 2.06
N ASP A 59 4.48 -11.33 1.97
CA ASP A 59 4.95 -12.57 2.61
C ASP A 59 5.29 -12.42 4.11
N GLY A 60 4.45 -11.67 4.84
CA GLY A 60 4.65 -11.38 6.27
C GLY A 60 5.74 -10.35 6.58
N ARG A 61 6.41 -9.79 5.57
CA ARG A 61 7.40 -8.71 5.73
C ARG A 61 6.73 -7.34 5.60
N PRO A 62 6.85 -6.44 6.60
CA PRO A 62 6.33 -5.09 6.51
C PRO A 62 7.23 -4.25 5.59
N LEU A 63 6.76 -3.94 4.38
CA LEU A 63 7.52 -3.11 3.43
C LEU A 63 7.42 -1.63 3.81
N TYR A 64 6.18 -1.18 4.04
CA TYR A 64 5.87 0.19 4.39
C TYR A 64 4.82 0.22 5.50
N GLY A 65 4.80 1.30 6.28
CA GLY A 65 3.78 1.47 7.30
C GLY A 65 3.51 2.93 7.65
N VAL A 66 2.31 3.18 8.14
CA VAL A 66 1.84 4.49 8.56
C VAL A 66 1.15 4.36 9.90
N LYS A 67 1.66 5.08 10.91
CA LYS A 67 0.99 5.14 12.22
C LYS A 67 -0.22 6.07 12.11
N THR A 68 -1.40 5.58 12.50
CA THR A 68 -2.63 6.37 12.49
C THR A 68 -3.70 5.71 13.36
N GLU A 69 -4.58 6.53 13.93
CA GLU A 69 -5.79 6.04 14.61
C GLU A 69 -7.01 6.02 13.67
N ARG A 70 -6.84 6.42 12.39
CA ARG A 70 -7.90 6.35 11.39
C ARG A 70 -8.24 4.89 11.08
N GLN A 71 -9.52 4.63 10.81
CA GLN A 71 -10.01 3.32 10.38
C GLN A 71 -9.84 3.07 8.87
N ALA A 72 -9.73 4.14 8.07
CA ALA A 72 -9.48 4.04 6.64
C ALA A 72 -7.98 4.10 6.33
N VAL A 73 -7.56 3.39 5.28
CA VAL A 73 -6.17 3.41 4.78
C VAL A 73 -5.75 4.86 4.47
N PRO A 74 -4.66 5.37 5.06
CA PRO A 74 -4.18 6.71 4.79
C PRO A 74 -3.61 6.86 3.38
N ALA A 75 -3.93 7.98 2.72
CA ALA A 75 -3.34 8.35 1.44
C ALA A 75 -1.82 8.68 1.53
N GLY A 76 -1.34 9.08 2.72
CA GLY A 76 0.03 9.53 2.93
C GLY A 76 0.50 9.37 4.38
N GLY A 77 1.77 9.74 4.64
CA GLY A 77 2.43 9.54 5.93
C GLY A 77 3.11 8.17 6.09
N TRP A 78 3.22 7.43 4.98
CA TRP A 78 3.92 6.16 4.90
C TRP A 78 5.42 6.34 5.14
N LYS A 79 6.02 5.33 5.77
CA LYS A 79 7.45 5.23 6.02
C LYS A 79 7.94 3.89 5.53
N VAL A 80 9.18 3.86 5.06
CA VAL A 80 9.88 2.62 4.73
C VAL A 80 10.17 1.83 6.00
N PHE A 81 9.93 0.52 5.93
CA PHE A 81 10.40 -0.46 6.91
C PHE A 81 11.41 -1.38 6.21
N GLN A 82 10.94 -2.43 5.54
CA GLN A 82 11.77 -3.37 4.77
C GLN A 82 11.64 -3.18 3.24
N GLY A 83 10.88 -2.18 2.78
CA GLY A 83 10.81 -1.79 1.38
C GLY A 83 11.97 -0.88 0.95
N HIS A 84 11.80 -0.21 -0.19
CA HIS A 84 12.75 0.80 -0.69
C HIS A 84 12.05 2.13 -0.90
N GLU A 85 12.79 3.23 -0.80
CA GLU A 85 12.32 4.53 -1.27
C GLU A 85 12.13 4.51 -2.81
N PRO A 86 11.17 5.27 -3.36
CA PRO A 86 10.23 6.13 -2.65
C PRO A 86 9.17 5.35 -1.83
N VAL A 87 8.66 5.96 -0.76
CA VAL A 87 7.44 5.48 -0.09
C VAL A 87 6.24 5.52 -1.06
N PRO A 88 5.30 4.56 -0.94
CA PRO A 88 4.16 4.48 -1.86
C PRO A 88 3.25 5.70 -1.73
N GLU A 89 2.69 6.11 -2.87
CA GLU A 89 1.51 6.94 -2.93
C GLU A 89 0.26 6.05 -2.92
N ILE A 90 -0.67 6.35 -2.00
CA ILE A 90 -1.94 5.63 -1.90
C ILE A 90 -3.06 6.50 -2.44
N VAL A 91 -3.68 6.05 -3.54
CA VAL A 91 -4.86 6.68 -4.13
C VAL A 91 -6.12 5.93 -3.71
N LEU A 92 -6.99 6.63 -2.99
CA LEU A 92 -8.30 6.12 -2.59
C LEU A 92 -9.32 6.38 -3.70
N CYS A 93 -9.95 5.32 -4.18
CA CYS A 93 -10.92 5.37 -5.29
C CYS A 93 -12.33 5.07 -4.76
N LYS A 94 -13.35 5.60 -5.43
CA LYS A 94 -14.75 5.44 -4.99
C LYS A 94 -15.31 4.06 -5.28
N SER A 95 -14.75 3.35 -6.24
CA SER A 95 -15.18 2.02 -6.66
C SER A 95 -14.01 1.20 -7.18
N TRP A 96 -14.24 -0.11 -7.32
CA TRP A 96 -13.29 -1.00 -8.00
C TRP A 96 -13.02 -0.58 -9.44
N SER A 97 -14.06 -0.20 -10.19
CA SER A 97 -13.93 0.26 -11.57
C SER A 97 -13.05 1.51 -11.68
N ASP A 98 -13.22 2.47 -10.78
CA ASP A 98 -12.40 3.68 -10.70
C ASP A 98 -10.94 3.33 -10.39
N ALA A 99 -10.71 2.42 -9.44
CA ALA A 99 -9.36 1.95 -9.12
C ALA A 99 -8.67 1.24 -10.31
N CYS A 100 -9.42 0.40 -11.05
CA CYS A 100 -8.91 -0.26 -12.25
C CYS A 100 -8.60 0.75 -13.37
N GLN A 101 -9.46 1.74 -13.59
CA GLN A 101 -9.26 2.76 -14.61
C GLN A 101 -8.03 3.61 -14.29
N GLN A 102 -7.90 4.08 -13.05
CA GLN A 102 -6.74 4.86 -12.61
C GLN A 102 -5.45 4.04 -12.64
N GLY A 103 -5.49 2.81 -12.14
CA GLY A 103 -4.34 1.89 -12.21
C GLY A 103 -3.93 1.63 -13.66
N SER A 104 -4.87 1.31 -14.56
CA SER A 104 -4.58 1.08 -15.97
C SER A 104 -3.96 2.30 -16.64
N TRP A 105 -4.46 3.50 -16.37
CA TRP A 105 -3.90 4.73 -16.93
C TRP A 105 -2.47 4.95 -16.43
N TYR A 106 -2.25 4.84 -15.12
CA TYR A 106 -0.94 5.07 -14.50
C TYR A 106 0.10 4.05 -14.98
N PHE A 107 -0.18 2.75 -14.85
CA PHE A 107 0.80 1.72 -15.23
C PHE A 107 1.07 1.69 -16.74
N HIS A 108 0.09 2.05 -17.57
CA HIS A 108 0.33 2.23 -19.01
C HIS A 108 1.24 3.43 -19.29
N HIS A 109 1.03 4.56 -18.60
CA HIS A 109 1.88 5.73 -18.74
C HIS A 109 3.33 5.42 -18.31
N GLU A 110 3.50 4.76 -17.17
CA GLU A 110 4.82 4.34 -16.67
C GLU A 110 5.51 3.37 -17.63
N ALA A 111 4.78 2.38 -18.17
CA ALA A 111 5.34 1.47 -19.17
C ALA A 111 5.79 2.20 -20.45
N ASN A 112 5.06 3.23 -20.87
CA ASN A 112 5.45 4.06 -22.02
C ASN A 112 6.67 4.94 -21.73
N ASN A 113 6.80 5.47 -20.52
CA ASN A 113 7.98 6.25 -20.09
C ASN A 113 9.22 5.36 -20.02
N ALA A 114 9.07 4.19 -19.40
CA ALA A 114 10.08 3.14 -19.38
C ALA A 114 10.58 2.77 -20.79
N ALA A 115 9.66 2.54 -21.74
CA ALA A 115 10.01 2.21 -23.12
C ALA A 115 10.77 3.31 -23.86
N LYS A 116 10.65 4.58 -23.42
CA LYS A 116 11.38 5.73 -23.97
C LYS A 116 12.77 5.90 -23.35
N GLY A 117 13.14 5.07 -22.37
CA GLY A 117 14.37 5.24 -21.60
C GLY A 117 14.26 6.29 -20.49
N ASP A 118 13.08 6.86 -20.28
CA ASP A 118 12.76 7.72 -19.14
C ASP A 118 12.48 6.81 -17.93
N HIS A 119 13.52 6.16 -17.45
CA HIS A 119 13.41 5.11 -16.44
C HIS A 119 13.80 5.62 -15.05
N TRP A 120 12.95 5.27 -14.08
CA TRP A 120 13.18 5.24 -12.63
C TRP A 120 14.07 6.35 -12.03
N LYS A 121 13.44 7.33 -11.37
CA LYS A 121 14.11 8.00 -10.24
C LYS A 121 13.97 7.05 -9.04
N VAL A 122 14.91 6.12 -8.86
CA VAL A 122 15.18 5.49 -7.55
C VAL A 122 16.17 6.40 -6.84
#